data_AF-A0A933K424-F1
#
_entry.id   AF-A0A933K424-F1
#
_cell.length_a   1.000
_cell.length_b   1.000
_cell.length_c   1.000
_cell.angle_alpha   90.00
_cell.angle_beta   90.00
_cell.angle_gamma   90.00
#
_symmetry.space_group_name_H-M   'P 1'
#
loop_
_entity.id
_entity.type
_entity.pdbx_description
1 polymer ?
#
loop_
_entity_poly.entity_id
_entity_poly.type
_entity_poly.pdbx_seq_one_letter_code
_entity_poly.pdbx_strand_id
1 'polypeptide(L)'
;MKRPTWFVLALWFALFPDSGRSPARDPIPTGVSWLSSSEQARRSRTSDRARQLDQVERLLNDVRTSEVAGLVDGTLLEAYHGAIVRGEQVALELRAAYEKADPERHARLLGRLSDLLSRLGARRVEVERAHAGLFASRTLVGDPRALSRPDFVIVLGCQNRRELGARIEKTRELLVSASSRSQPTVIVSGGSKLDGRCESEVMKTSLIRAMSGRLAAGSVLCEVDSLDTVGNAVFCGLLMRRLRLTSERGGEEKRLLVVTSDFHAARSHEIFSRVFPRSFAIAVAGVKRPDRSTESVARWAGNELRSQHRSAREILSLTDLLTGQPESIEPGALDDLLVQMYLKHDLYHGRTDLLRRYLVSGPGLPRR
;
A
#
# COMPACT_ATOMS: atom_id res chain seq x y z
N MET A 1 5.55 23.48 6.12
CA MET A 1 4.28 24.02 5.60
C MET A 1 3.18 23.03 5.92
N LYS A 2 2.10 23.45 6.61
CA LYS A 2 0.98 22.57 6.99
C LYS A 2 -0.21 22.81 6.04
N ARG A 3 -0.50 21.88 5.13
CA ARG A 3 -1.84 21.64 4.56
C ARG A 3 -1.94 20.14 4.24
N PRO A 4 -2.92 19.44 4.84
CA PRO A 4 -4.05 18.95 4.04
C PRO A 4 -5.41 19.02 4.77
N THR A 5 -5.69 20.05 5.57
CA THR A 5 -6.99 20.13 6.30
C THR A 5 -8.18 20.45 5.38
N TRP A 6 -7.94 21.08 4.23
CA TRP A 6 -9.00 21.52 3.32
C TRP A 6 -9.73 20.37 2.63
N PHE A 7 -9.04 19.27 2.33
CA PHE A 7 -9.66 18.12 1.65
C PHE A 7 -10.61 17.37 2.59
N VAL A 8 -10.21 17.17 3.85
CA VAL A 8 -11.08 16.59 4.88
C VAL A 8 -12.29 17.48 5.15
N LEU A 9 -12.11 18.81 5.19
CA LEU A 9 -13.22 19.77 5.33
C LEU A 9 -14.16 19.75 4.10
N ALA A 10 -13.63 19.72 2.88
CA ALA A 10 -14.45 19.67 1.67
C ALA A 10 -15.24 18.36 1.56
N LEU A 11 -14.62 17.23 1.90
CA LEU A 11 -15.30 15.94 1.95
C LEU A 11 -16.32 15.89 3.08
N TRP A 12 -16.05 16.55 4.22
CA TRP A 12 -17.01 16.71 5.31
C TRP A 12 -18.26 17.46 4.85
N PHE A 13 -18.13 18.60 4.17
CA PHE A 13 -19.28 19.34 3.63
C PHE A 13 -20.03 18.57 2.54
N ALA A 14 -19.33 17.73 1.75
CA ALA A 14 -19.96 16.90 0.71
C ALA A 14 -20.71 15.68 1.28
N LEU A 15 -20.17 15.04 2.33
CA LEU A 15 -20.76 13.85 2.96
C LEU A 15 -21.79 14.19 4.05
N PHE A 16 -21.74 15.41 4.58
CA PHE A 16 -22.67 15.94 5.57
C PHE A 16 -23.21 17.30 5.10
N PRO A 17 -23.96 17.37 3.99
CA PRO A 17 -24.54 18.62 3.55
C PRO A 17 -25.55 19.08 4.60
N ASP A 18 -25.24 20.18 5.28
CA ASP A 18 -26.25 20.92 6.03
C ASP A 18 -27.37 21.26 5.05
N SER A 19 -28.59 20.88 5.43
CA SER A 19 -29.79 21.07 4.65
C SER A 19 -30.05 22.56 4.41
N GLY A 20 -29.68 23.04 3.23
CA GLY A 20 -30.29 24.23 2.61
C GLY A 20 -29.31 25.30 2.12
N ARG A 21 -28.96 25.22 0.83
CA ARG A 21 -29.06 26.30 -0.19
C ARG A 21 -28.18 25.98 -1.40
N SER A 22 -28.79 25.93 -2.59
CA SER A 22 -28.11 25.85 -3.89
C SER A 22 -27.91 27.27 -4.46
N PRO A 23 -26.73 27.63 -5.00
CA PRO A 23 -26.60 28.78 -5.89
C PRO A 23 -26.77 28.37 -7.36
N ALA A 24 -27.42 29.26 -8.11
CA ALA A 24 -27.77 29.13 -9.52
C ALA A 24 -26.54 29.14 -10.45
N ARG A 25 -26.67 28.49 -11.62
CA ARG A 25 -25.68 28.45 -12.72
C ARG A 25 -26.10 29.40 -13.84
N ASP A 26 -25.19 30.26 -14.27
CA ASP A 26 -25.32 31.04 -15.51
C ASP A 26 -24.77 30.27 -16.74
N PRO A 27 -25.28 30.56 -17.96
CA PRO A 27 -24.89 29.83 -19.17
C PRO A 27 -23.66 30.42 -19.86
N ILE A 28 -22.89 29.55 -20.52
CA ILE A 28 -21.66 29.87 -21.27
C ILE A 28 -22.03 30.30 -22.71
N PRO A 29 -21.38 31.33 -23.29
CA PRO A 29 -21.63 31.74 -24.68
C PRO A 29 -20.99 30.79 -25.70
N THR A 30 -21.77 30.41 -26.71
CA THR A 30 -21.34 29.60 -27.85
C THR A 30 -20.96 30.48 -29.05
N GLY A 31 -19.69 30.47 -29.43
CA GLY A 31 -19.26 31.14 -30.67
C GLY A 31 -17.77 31.12 -30.93
N VAL A 32 -17.21 29.97 -31.34
CA VAL A 32 -15.89 29.92 -32.00
C VAL A 32 -15.93 28.90 -33.14
N SER A 33 -15.46 29.33 -34.31
CA SER A 33 -15.35 28.59 -35.58
C SER A 33 -14.30 27.47 -35.51
N TRP A 34 -14.67 26.25 -35.94
CA TRP A 34 -13.94 24.99 -35.67
C TRP A 34 -13.16 24.38 -36.84
N LEU A 35 -12.96 25.09 -37.96
CA LEU A 35 -12.53 24.41 -39.20
C LEU A 35 -11.03 24.51 -39.56
N SER A 36 -10.20 25.29 -38.83
CA SER A 36 -8.72 25.22 -38.94
C SER A 36 -8.04 24.37 -37.86
N SER A 37 -8.80 23.98 -36.83
CA SER A 37 -8.28 23.31 -35.63
C SER A 37 -7.97 21.81 -35.82
N SER A 38 -8.50 21.17 -36.86
CA SER A 38 -8.43 19.71 -37.03
C SER A 38 -7.08 19.21 -37.55
N GLU A 39 -6.42 19.97 -38.43
CA GLU A 39 -5.08 19.64 -38.94
C GLU A 39 -3.97 20.01 -37.94
N GLN A 40 -4.11 21.15 -37.25
CA GLN A 40 -3.24 21.50 -36.12
C GLN A 40 -3.38 20.50 -34.96
N ALA A 41 -4.60 20.06 -34.65
CA ALA A 41 -4.82 19.00 -33.66
C ALA A 41 -4.23 17.64 -34.11
N ARG A 42 -4.27 17.31 -35.40
CA ARG A 42 -3.64 16.09 -35.93
C ARG A 42 -2.11 16.15 -35.84
N ARG A 43 -1.47 17.26 -36.25
CA ARG A 43 -0.01 17.43 -36.17
C ARG A 43 0.50 17.50 -34.74
N SER A 44 -0.23 18.19 -33.84
CA SER A 44 0.02 18.19 -32.39
C SER A 44 0.03 16.77 -31.82
N ARG A 45 -0.99 15.97 -32.13
CA ARG A 45 -1.10 14.59 -31.62
C ARG A 45 0.02 13.68 -32.13
N THR A 46 0.52 13.85 -33.35
CA THR A 46 1.65 13.03 -33.86
C THR A 46 2.97 13.40 -33.18
N SER A 47 3.21 14.69 -32.94
CA SER A 47 4.37 15.18 -32.16
C SER A 47 4.33 14.70 -30.71
N ASP A 48 3.16 14.78 -30.06
CA ASP A 48 3.02 14.36 -28.66
C ASP A 48 3.23 12.85 -28.50
N ARG A 49 2.76 12.05 -29.48
CA ARG A 49 2.96 10.59 -29.49
C ARG A 49 4.41 10.18 -29.72
N ALA A 50 5.16 10.90 -30.56
CA ALA A 50 6.60 10.66 -30.74
C ALA A 50 7.38 10.98 -29.45
N ARG A 51 7.04 12.08 -28.77
CA ARG A 51 7.61 12.41 -27.46
C ARG A 51 7.28 11.38 -26.38
N GLN A 52 6.07 10.83 -26.39
CA GLN A 52 5.69 9.74 -25.49
C GLN A 52 6.52 8.47 -25.74
N LEU A 53 6.78 8.12 -27.01
CA LEU A 53 7.64 7.00 -27.36
C LEU A 53 9.09 7.21 -26.87
N ASP A 54 9.65 8.41 -27.12
CA ASP A 54 10.99 8.79 -26.64
C ASP A 54 11.08 8.85 -25.11
N GLN A 55 9.98 9.17 -24.43
CA GLN A 55 9.91 9.15 -22.97
C GLN A 55 9.93 7.71 -22.43
N VAL A 56 9.21 6.78 -23.08
CA VAL A 56 9.23 5.36 -22.70
C VAL A 56 10.60 4.73 -22.99
N GLU A 57 11.21 5.03 -24.14
CA GLU A 57 12.57 4.54 -24.45
C GLU A 57 13.62 5.12 -23.50
N ARG A 58 13.50 6.39 -23.08
CA ARG A 58 14.36 6.97 -22.04
C ARG A 58 14.19 6.28 -20.68
N LEU A 59 12.95 6.06 -20.23
CA LEU A 59 12.67 5.34 -18.99
C LEU A 59 13.28 3.93 -18.97
N LEU A 60 13.40 3.28 -20.14
CA LEU A 60 14.05 1.99 -20.28
C LEU A 60 15.58 2.08 -20.24
N ASN A 61 16.16 3.08 -20.92
CA ASN A 61 17.61 3.26 -20.99
C ASN A 61 18.21 3.79 -19.68
N ASP A 62 17.43 4.54 -18.92
CA ASP A 62 17.82 5.06 -17.60
C ASP A 62 18.02 3.94 -16.57
N VAL A 63 17.58 2.70 -16.85
CA VAL A 63 17.73 1.58 -15.90
C VAL A 63 18.50 0.42 -16.54
N ARG A 64 19.81 0.38 -16.26
CA ARG A 64 20.72 -0.60 -16.85
C ARG A 64 20.45 -2.01 -16.34
N THR A 65 20.67 -2.99 -17.21
CA THR A 65 20.43 -4.43 -16.93
C THR A 65 21.17 -4.93 -15.70
N SER A 66 22.40 -4.45 -15.51
CA SER A 66 23.28 -4.77 -14.38
C SER A 66 22.85 -4.17 -13.04
N GLU A 67 22.10 -3.07 -13.04
CA GLU A 67 21.68 -2.41 -11.79
C GLU A 67 20.57 -3.20 -11.09
N VAL A 68 19.62 -3.77 -11.85
CA VAL A 68 18.51 -4.57 -11.31
C VAL A 68 18.99 -5.84 -10.60
N ALA A 69 20.05 -6.47 -11.11
CA ALA A 69 20.68 -7.61 -10.44
C ALA A 69 21.39 -7.22 -9.13
N GLY A 70 21.79 -5.96 -8.98
CA GLY A 70 22.38 -5.39 -7.77
C GLY A 70 21.37 -4.70 -6.84
N LEU A 71 20.09 -4.59 -7.22
CA LEU A 71 19.05 -3.99 -6.39
C LEU A 71 18.72 -4.90 -5.21
N VAL A 72 19.26 -4.55 -4.04
CA VAL A 72 18.99 -5.27 -2.77
C VAL A 72 17.83 -4.64 -1.96
N ASP A 73 17.18 -3.63 -2.53
CA ASP A 73 16.14 -2.83 -1.89
C ASP A 73 14.77 -3.05 -2.58
N GLY A 74 13.78 -3.44 -1.79
CA GLY A 74 12.41 -3.66 -2.27
C GLY A 74 11.74 -2.39 -2.78
N THR A 75 12.08 -1.22 -2.25
CA THR A 75 11.50 0.05 -2.71
C THR A 75 12.00 0.43 -4.11
N LEU A 76 13.27 0.15 -4.41
CA LEU A 76 13.80 0.36 -5.77
C LEU A 76 13.18 -0.61 -6.78
N LEU A 77 12.96 -1.87 -6.40
CA LEU A 77 12.29 -2.84 -7.25
C LEU A 77 10.81 -2.48 -7.49
N GLU A 78 10.10 -1.94 -6.50
CA GLU A 78 8.73 -1.42 -6.66
C GLU A 78 8.69 -0.25 -7.64
N ALA A 79 9.55 0.76 -7.42
CA ALA A 79 9.62 1.93 -8.30
C ALA A 79 9.92 1.52 -9.74
N TYR A 80 10.82 0.55 -9.91
CA TYR A 80 11.19 0.05 -11.22
C TYR A 80 10.07 -0.78 -11.88
N HIS A 81 9.43 -1.67 -11.12
CA HIS A 81 8.23 -2.37 -11.59
C HIS A 81 7.13 -1.39 -12.00
N GLY A 82 6.92 -0.32 -11.23
CA GLY A 82 5.98 0.75 -11.56
C GLY A 82 6.32 1.49 -12.85
N ALA A 83 7.61 1.74 -13.12
CA ALA A 83 8.05 2.33 -14.39
C ALA A 83 7.76 1.40 -15.58
N ILE A 84 8.02 0.09 -15.44
CA ILE A 84 7.72 -0.91 -16.45
C ILE A 84 6.22 -0.94 -16.76
N VAL A 85 5.38 -1.04 -15.73
CA VAL A 85 3.91 -1.07 -15.89
C VAL A 85 3.39 0.19 -16.59
N ARG A 86 3.91 1.38 -16.24
CA ARG A 86 3.56 2.63 -16.94
C ARG A 86 3.99 2.59 -18.41
N GLY A 87 5.20 2.09 -18.69
CA GLY A 87 5.71 1.93 -20.06
C GLY A 87 4.84 0.99 -20.90
N GLU A 88 4.43 -0.15 -20.34
CA GLU A 88 3.54 -1.10 -21.00
C GLU A 88 2.19 -0.46 -21.32
N GLN A 89 1.60 0.26 -20.37
CA GLN A 89 0.31 0.94 -20.57
C GLN A 89 0.37 1.96 -21.71
N VAL A 90 1.39 2.83 -21.70
CA VAL A 90 1.58 3.85 -22.76
C VAL A 90 1.78 3.18 -24.13
N ALA A 91 2.60 2.13 -24.20
CA ALA A 91 2.85 1.42 -25.45
C ALA A 91 1.59 0.74 -25.99
N LEU A 92 0.75 0.16 -25.12
CA LEU A 92 -0.55 -0.42 -25.51
C LEU A 92 -1.54 0.64 -26.01
N GLU A 93 -1.63 1.79 -25.34
CA GLU A 93 -2.48 2.91 -25.77
C GLU A 93 -2.06 3.46 -27.14
N LEU A 94 -0.75 3.63 -27.35
CA LEU A 94 -0.21 4.04 -28.64
C LEU A 94 -0.51 3.01 -29.73
N ARG A 95 -0.30 1.72 -29.43
CA ARG A 95 -0.56 0.63 -30.37
C ARG A 95 -2.03 0.63 -30.81
N ALA A 96 -2.96 0.66 -29.86
CA ALA A 96 -4.40 0.72 -30.14
C ALA A 96 -4.77 1.96 -30.97
N ALA A 97 -4.14 3.10 -30.69
CA ALA A 97 -4.37 4.33 -31.45
C ALA A 97 -3.85 4.24 -32.91
N TYR A 98 -2.74 3.54 -33.15
CA TYR A 98 -2.18 3.35 -34.49
C TYR A 98 -2.92 2.28 -35.29
N GLU A 99 -3.30 1.16 -34.66
CA GLU A 99 -4.13 0.11 -35.27
C GLU A 99 -5.47 0.67 -35.75
N LYS A 100 -6.09 1.57 -34.96
CA LYS A 100 -7.35 2.24 -35.34
C LYS A 100 -7.19 3.27 -36.45
N ALA A 101 -6.02 3.90 -36.58
CA ALA A 101 -5.83 5.01 -37.50
C ALA A 101 -5.60 4.54 -38.94
N ASP A 102 -4.57 3.72 -39.15
CA ASP A 102 -4.17 3.15 -40.44
C ASP A 102 -3.02 2.16 -40.18
N PRO A 103 -3.30 0.85 -40.07
CA PRO A 103 -2.28 -0.12 -39.68
C PRO A 103 -1.19 -0.30 -40.74
N GLU A 104 -1.51 -0.20 -42.02
CA GLU A 104 -0.54 -0.35 -43.12
C GLU A 104 0.46 0.81 -43.13
N ARG A 105 -0.05 2.05 -43.00
CA ARG A 105 0.79 3.25 -42.93
C ARG A 105 1.69 3.26 -41.69
N HIS A 106 1.26 2.62 -40.60
CA HIS A 106 1.98 2.60 -39.34
C HIS A 106 2.68 1.26 -39.03
N ALA A 107 2.79 0.34 -40.00
CA ALA A 107 3.35 -1.00 -39.78
C ALA A 107 4.73 -0.98 -39.08
N ARG A 108 5.61 -0.03 -39.45
CA ARG A 108 6.93 0.14 -38.79
C ARG A 108 6.82 0.55 -37.33
N LEU A 109 5.90 1.45 -36.97
CA LEU A 109 5.69 1.90 -35.59
C LEU A 109 5.04 0.80 -34.75
N LEU A 110 4.08 0.07 -35.31
CA LEU A 110 3.46 -1.08 -34.66
C LEU A 110 4.48 -2.19 -34.38
N GLY A 111 5.43 -2.40 -35.31
CA GLY A 111 6.57 -3.30 -35.10
C GLY A 111 7.46 -2.85 -33.93
N ARG A 112 7.84 -1.56 -33.89
CA ARG A 112 8.62 -1.00 -32.77
C ARG A 112 7.90 -1.12 -31.42
N LEU A 113 6.60 -0.84 -31.38
CA LEU A 113 5.79 -0.96 -30.16
C LEU A 113 5.69 -2.41 -29.68
N SER A 114 5.58 -3.37 -30.60
CA SER A 114 5.56 -4.80 -30.27
C SER A 114 6.90 -5.27 -29.70
N ASP A 115 8.02 -4.84 -30.29
CA ASP A 115 9.36 -5.10 -29.74
C ASP A 115 9.55 -4.48 -28.35
N LEU A 116 9.11 -3.23 -28.18
CA LEU A 116 9.16 -2.51 -26.90
C LEU A 116 8.37 -3.25 -25.81
N LEU A 117 7.14 -3.68 -26.11
CA LEU A 117 6.31 -4.45 -25.19
C LEU A 117 6.96 -5.80 -24.82
N SER A 118 7.60 -6.46 -25.78
CA SER A 118 8.36 -7.70 -25.53
C SER A 118 9.52 -7.47 -24.56
N ARG A 119 10.31 -6.40 -24.78
CA ARG A 119 11.43 -6.01 -23.89
C ARG A 119 10.96 -5.65 -22.49
N LEU A 120 9.88 -4.87 -22.37
CA LEU A 120 9.25 -4.53 -21.08
C LEU A 120 8.78 -5.79 -20.33
N GLY A 121 8.13 -6.72 -21.05
CA GLY A 121 7.67 -7.99 -20.49
C GLY A 121 8.82 -8.85 -19.98
N ALA A 122 9.89 -9.00 -20.76
CA ALA A 122 11.10 -9.72 -20.34
C ALA A 122 11.71 -9.09 -19.08
N ARG A 123 11.79 -7.75 -19.05
CA ARG A 123 12.33 -7.01 -17.93
C ARG A 123 11.49 -7.14 -16.67
N ARG A 124 10.15 -7.14 -16.79
CA ARG A 124 9.24 -7.40 -15.67
C ARG A 124 9.56 -8.75 -15.02
N VAL A 125 9.74 -9.80 -15.83
CA VAL A 125 10.07 -11.14 -15.33
C VAL A 125 11.39 -11.15 -14.57
N GLU A 126 12.40 -10.40 -15.02
CA GLU A 126 13.68 -10.25 -14.29
C GLU A 126 13.49 -9.59 -12.93
N VAL A 127 12.70 -8.51 -12.86
CA VAL A 127 12.40 -7.79 -11.61
C VAL A 127 11.63 -8.67 -10.64
N GLU A 128 10.60 -9.37 -11.13
CA GLU A 128 9.84 -10.32 -10.32
C GLU A 128 10.73 -11.44 -9.78
N ARG A 129 11.69 -11.93 -10.57
CA ARG A 129 12.67 -12.94 -10.14
C ARG A 129 13.66 -12.39 -9.11
N ALA A 130 14.19 -11.18 -9.31
CA ALA A 130 15.07 -10.51 -8.35
C ALA A 130 14.37 -10.32 -7.01
N HIS A 131 13.11 -9.87 -7.06
CA HIS A 131 12.28 -9.71 -5.88
C HIS A 131 11.97 -11.05 -5.20
N ALA A 132 11.71 -12.11 -5.97
CA ALA A 132 11.60 -13.49 -5.46
C ALA A 132 12.87 -13.95 -4.71
N GLY A 133 14.06 -13.58 -5.21
CA GLY A 133 15.33 -13.85 -4.54
C GLY A 133 15.46 -13.13 -3.19
N LEU A 134 15.04 -11.87 -3.12
CA LEU A 134 14.98 -11.12 -1.87
C LEU A 134 13.99 -11.73 -0.87
N PHE A 135 12.80 -12.14 -1.35
CA PHE A 135 11.80 -12.83 -0.52
C PHE A 135 12.30 -14.15 0.06
N ALA A 136 12.99 -14.96 -0.74
CA ALA A 136 13.48 -16.26 -0.31
C ALA A 136 14.59 -16.15 0.75
N SER A 137 15.36 -15.06 0.72
CA SER A 137 16.55 -14.88 1.57
C SER A 137 16.28 -14.08 2.84
N ARG A 138 15.23 -13.24 2.90
CA ARG A 138 14.97 -12.33 4.03
C ARG A 138 13.65 -12.60 4.74
N THR A 139 13.71 -13.33 5.85
CA THR A 139 12.59 -13.45 6.78
C THR A 139 12.50 -12.28 7.76
N LEU A 140 13.54 -11.47 7.88
CA LEU A 140 13.58 -10.30 8.76
C LEU A 140 13.91 -9.08 7.91
N VAL A 141 13.10 -8.03 8.02
CA VAL A 141 13.24 -6.79 7.24
C VAL A 141 13.07 -5.60 8.18
N GLY A 142 13.90 -4.56 8.03
CA GLY A 142 13.79 -3.30 8.78
C GLY A 142 14.75 -3.16 9.95
N ASP A 143 14.38 -2.34 10.94
CA ASP A 143 15.25 -1.88 12.02
C ASP A 143 15.61 -2.99 13.03
N PRO A 144 16.90 -3.31 13.23
CA PRO A 144 17.32 -4.33 14.20
C PRO A 144 16.89 -4.07 15.65
N ARG A 145 16.68 -2.81 16.04
CA ARG A 145 16.20 -2.42 17.38
C ARG A 145 14.75 -2.83 17.58
N ALA A 146 13.92 -2.73 16.54
CA ALA A 146 12.54 -3.19 16.58
C ALA A 146 12.42 -4.72 16.56
N LEU A 147 13.38 -5.43 15.94
CA LEU A 147 13.46 -6.90 16.02
C LEU A 147 13.83 -7.39 17.42
N SER A 148 14.81 -6.75 18.06
CA SER A 148 15.40 -7.22 19.32
C SER A 148 14.61 -6.77 20.56
N ARG A 149 14.02 -5.57 20.53
CA ARG A 149 13.30 -5.01 21.69
C ARG A 149 12.11 -4.15 21.24
N PRO A 150 11.04 -4.74 20.69
CA PRO A 150 9.86 -3.98 20.29
C PRO A 150 9.14 -3.37 21.50
N ASP A 151 8.54 -2.21 21.30
CA ASP A 151 7.56 -1.62 22.23
C ASP A 151 6.13 -2.08 21.87
N PHE A 152 5.91 -2.31 20.57
CA PHE A 152 4.68 -2.82 19.99
C PHE A 152 4.95 -4.02 19.09
N VAL A 153 4.06 -5.02 19.15
CA VAL A 153 4.04 -6.14 18.22
C VAL A 153 2.69 -6.19 17.53
N ILE A 154 2.66 -6.06 16.20
CA ILE A 154 1.45 -6.20 15.39
C ILE A 154 1.48 -7.55 14.69
N VAL A 155 0.52 -8.42 14.97
CA VAL A 155 0.38 -9.73 14.31
C VAL A 155 -0.72 -9.63 13.26
N LEU A 156 -0.37 -9.89 12.00
CA LEU A 156 -1.32 -9.81 10.89
C LEU A 156 -2.15 -11.08 10.79
N GLY A 157 -3.43 -10.90 10.49
CA GLY A 157 -4.39 -11.96 10.19
C GLY A 157 -4.16 -12.60 8.83
N CYS A 158 -4.74 -13.78 8.66
CA CYS A 158 -4.88 -14.45 7.38
C CYS A 158 -5.97 -15.52 7.47
N GLN A 159 -6.62 -15.79 6.34
CA GLN A 159 -7.67 -16.82 6.23
C GLN A 159 -7.14 -18.26 6.30
N ASN A 160 -5.82 -18.46 6.29
CA ASN A 160 -5.20 -19.78 6.44
C ASN A 160 -4.90 -20.08 7.91
N ARG A 161 -5.60 -21.06 8.49
CA ARG A 161 -5.46 -21.43 9.92
C ARG A 161 -4.06 -21.92 10.29
N ARG A 162 -3.38 -22.65 9.40
CA ARG A 162 -2.03 -23.17 9.63
C ARG A 162 -1.02 -22.04 9.71
N GLU A 163 -1.12 -21.06 8.81
CA GLU A 163 -0.29 -19.86 8.85
C GLU A 163 -0.58 -18.98 10.06
N LEU A 164 -1.86 -18.82 10.40
CA LEU A 164 -2.26 -18.08 11.58
C LEU A 164 -1.61 -18.67 12.83
N GLY A 165 -1.66 -20.00 12.97
CA GLY A 165 -0.98 -20.74 14.03
C GLY A 165 0.54 -20.51 14.05
N ALA A 166 1.19 -20.53 12.89
CA ALA A 166 2.62 -20.29 12.77
C ALA A 166 3.01 -18.84 13.15
N ARG A 167 2.17 -17.84 12.80
CA ARG A 167 2.36 -16.43 13.22
C ARG A 167 2.18 -16.25 14.72
N ILE A 168 1.20 -16.92 15.31
CA ILE A 168 0.98 -16.91 16.76
C ILE A 168 2.16 -17.54 17.48
N GLU A 169 2.64 -18.69 17.01
CA GLU A 169 3.79 -19.37 17.58
C GLU A 169 5.06 -18.52 17.47
N LYS A 170 5.30 -17.90 16.31
CA LYS A 170 6.42 -16.98 16.17
C LYS A 170 6.33 -15.79 17.12
N THR A 171 5.13 -15.25 17.30
CA THR A 171 4.89 -14.17 18.25
C THR A 171 5.18 -14.64 19.68
N ARG A 172 4.73 -15.85 20.06
CA ARG A 172 5.01 -16.46 21.36
C ARG A 172 6.51 -16.57 21.63
N GLU A 173 7.28 -17.09 20.67
CA GLU A 173 8.75 -17.18 20.76
C GLU A 173 9.38 -15.81 21.02
N LEU A 174 8.98 -14.79 20.25
CA LEU A 174 9.49 -13.42 20.36
C LEU A 174 9.17 -12.79 21.72
N LEU A 175 7.95 -13.01 22.23
CA LEU A 175 7.54 -12.49 23.54
C LEU A 175 8.26 -13.19 24.69
N VAL A 176 8.54 -14.49 24.57
CA VAL A 176 9.28 -15.26 25.58
C VAL A 176 10.76 -14.89 25.58
N SER A 177 11.35 -14.65 24.41
CA SER A 177 12.78 -14.28 24.31
C SER A 177 13.05 -12.83 24.72
N ALA A 178 12.08 -11.93 24.60
CA ALA A 178 12.15 -10.55 25.09
C ALA A 178 12.19 -10.51 26.64
N SER A 179 13.36 -10.76 27.21
CA SER A 179 13.65 -10.88 28.65
C SER A 179 13.61 -9.55 29.43
N SER A 180 12.75 -8.59 29.02
CA SER A 180 12.76 -7.23 29.57
C SER A 180 11.67 -6.98 30.61
N ARG A 181 11.95 -6.06 31.54
CA ARG A 181 11.06 -5.57 32.63
C ARG A 181 9.68 -5.09 32.16
N SER A 182 9.45 -4.90 30.86
CA SER A 182 8.18 -4.48 30.27
C SER A 182 7.89 -5.31 29.02
N GLN A 183 6.78 -6.05 29.02
CA GLN A 183 6.32 -6.73 27.82
C GLN A 183 5.81 -5.71 26.79
N PRO A 184 6.01 -5.96 25.47
CA PRO A 184 5.44 -5.11 24.45
C PRO A 184 3.91 -5.20 24.45
N THR A 185 3.26 -4.14 24.00
CA THR A 185 1.82 -4.21 23.70
C THR A 185 1.62 -4.98 22.41
N VAL A 186 0.78 -6.01 22.44
CA VAL A 186 0.49 -6.83 21.28
C VAL A 186 -0.84 -6.39 20.67
N ILE A 187 -0.86 -6.19 19.36
CA ILE A 187 -2.07 -5.93 18.59
C ILE A 187 -2.21 -7.07 17.59
N VAL A 188 -3.33 -7.76 17.62
CA VAL A 188 -3.69 -8.75 16.60
C VAL A 188 -4.69 -8.11 15.65
N SER A 189 -4.37 -8.06 14.36
CA SER A 189 -5.08 -7.26 13.37
C SER A 189 -5.62 -8.14 12.25
N GLY A 190 -6.92 -8.02 11.99
CA GLY A 190 -7.60 -8.78 10.96
C GLY A 190 -9.10 -8.89 11.21
N GLY A 191 -9.90 -8.42 10.25
CA GLY A 191 -11.35 -8.39 10.27
C GLY A 191 -12.02 -9.49 9.45
N SER A 192 -11.27 -10.32 8.74
CA SER A 192 -11.84 -11.46 8.02
C SER A 192 -12.42 -12.50 8.99
N LYS A 193 -13.41 -13.26 8.53
CA LYS A 193 -13.99 -14.36 9.30
C LYS A 193 -13.25 -15.68 9.01
N LEU A 194 -12.79 -16.33 10.07
CA LEU A 194 -12.27 -17.69 10.09
C LEU A 194 -13.21 -18.56 10.93
N ASP A 195 -13.86 -19.55 10.32
CA ASP A 195 -14.88 -20.40 10.95
C ASP A 195 -15.98 -19.59 11.68
N GLY A 196 -16.47 -18.53 11.03
CA GLY A 196 -17.52 -17.67 11.58
C GLY A 196 -17.09 -16.65 12.63
N ARG A 197 -15.82 -16.65 13.06
CA ARG A 197 -15.26 -15.71 14.06
C ARG A 197 -14.24 -14.77 13.43
N CYS A 198 -14.07 -13.58 14.00
CA CYS A 198 -13.07 -12.62 13.53
C CYS A 198 -11.65 -13.17 13.75
N GLU A 199 -10.79 -13.10 12.75
CA GLU A 199 -9.44 -13.68 12.80
C GLU A 199 -8.59 -13.06 13.92
N SER A 200 -8.73 -11.76 14.21
CA SER A 200 -8.04 -11.11 15.34
C SER A 200 -8.47 -11.68 16.69
N GLU A 201 -9.75 -12.02 16.87
CA GLU A 201 -10.25 -12.63 18.11
C GLU A 201 -9.74 -14.06 18.28
N VAL A 202 -9.68 -14.81 17.17
CA VAL A 202 -9.09 -16.15 17.14
C VAL A 202 -7.60 -16.06 17.50
N MET A 203 -6.86 -15.11 16.94
CA MET A 203 -5.46 -14.85 17.28
C MET A 203 -5.28 -14.50 18.76
N LYS A 204 -6.06 -13.55 19.28
CA LYS A 204 -6.00 -13.14 20.70
C LYS A 204 -6.20 -14.33 21.63
N THR A 205 -7.27 -15.09 21.41
CA THR A 205 -7.60 -16.25 22.25
C THR A 205 -6.48 -17.29 22.22
N SER A 206 -5.94 -17.55 21.03
CA SER A 206 -4.90 -18.55 20.82
C SER A 206 -3.56 -18.11 21.43
N LEU A 207 -3.18 -16.83 21.29
CA LEU A 207 -1.96 -16.29 21.86
C LEU A 207 -2.02 -16.26 23.39
N ILE A 208 -3.13 -15.81 23.98
CA ILE A 208 -3.31 -15.81 25.45
C ILE A 208 -3.19 -17.24 26.00
N ARG A 209 -3.83 -18.21 25.32
CA ARG A 209 -3.73 -19.63 25.69
C ARG A 209 -2.29 -20.13 25.59
N ALA A 210 -1.60 -19.83 24.49
CA ALA A 210 -0.23 -20.28 24.25
C ALA A 210 0.80 -19.65 25.22
N MET A 211 0.47 -18.48 25.77
CA MET A 211 1.30 -17.80 26.78
C MET A 211 1.04 -18.28 28.21
N SER A 212 0.09 -19.19 28.45
CA SER A 212 -0.18 -19.82 29.76
C SER A 212 -0.21 -18.85 30.94
N GLY A 213 -0.87 -17.70 30.79
CA GLY A 213 -0.99 -16.67 31.84
C GLY A 213 0.22 -15.73 32.00
N ARG A 214 1.28 -15.89 31.19
CA ARG A 214 2.45 -14.98 31.18
C ARG A 214 2.16 -13.64 30.50
N LEU A 215 1.05 -13.53 29.78
CA LEU A 215 0.62 -12.33 29.07
C LEU A 215 -0.70 -11.87 29.68
N ALA A 216 -0.75 -10.66 30.23
CA ALA A 216 -1.99 -10.12 30.76
C ALA A 216 -3.03 -9.99 29.63
N ALA A 217 -4.28 -10.39 29.86
CA ALA A 217 -5.30 -10.35 28.80
C ALA A 217 -5.54 -8.94 28.21
N GLY A 218 -5.25 -7.89 29.00
CA GLY A 218 -5.30 -6.49 28.59
C GLY A 218 -4.12 -6.00 27.75
N SER A 219 -3.01 -6.75 27.68
CA SER A 219 -1.86 -6.40 26.82
C SER A 219 -1.99 -6.89 25.38
N VAL A 220 -3.05 -7.65 25.07
CA VAL A 220 -3.41 -8.06 23.71
C VAL A 220 -4.67 -7.34 23.24
N LEU A 221 -4.49 -6.45 22.28
CA LEU A 221 -5.54 -5.65 21.67
C LEU A 221 -5.99 -6.26 20.35
N CYS A 222 -7.28 -6.18 20.05
CA CYS A 222 -7.83 -6.61 18.77
C CYS A 222 -8.11 -5.41 17.88
N GLU A 223 -7.67 -5.49 16.64
CA GLU A 223 -8.09 -4.63 15.54
C GLU A 223 -8.88 -5.51 14.55
N VAL A 224 -10.12 -5.12 14.24
CA VAL A 224 -11.16 -5.98 13.62
C VAL A 224 -11.70 -5.44 12.29
N ASP A 225 -11.23 -4.27 11.85
CA ASP A 225 -11.74 -3.57 10.67
C ASP A 225 -10.87 -3.80 9.44
N SER A 226 -9.63 -4.27 9.61
CA SER A 226 -8.73 -4.58 8.50
C SER A 226 -9.17 -5.79 7.67
N LEU A 227 -8.90 -5.79 6.36
CA LEU A 227 -9.23 -6.85 5.42
C LEU A 227 -8.04 -7.18 4.51
N ASP A 228 -7.00 -6.34 4.52
CA ASP A 228 -5.77 -6.48 3.76
C ASP A 228 -4.58 -5.87 4.52
N THR A 229 -3.37 -5.90 3.93
CA THR A 229 -2.16 -5.37 4.58
C THR A 229 -2.19 -3.86 4.79
N VAL A 230 -2.79 -3.08 3.87
CA VAL A 230 -2.89 -1.62 4.03
C VAL A 230 -3.82 -1.28 5.17
N GLY A 231 -5.01 -1.89 5.20
CA GLY A 231 -5.96 -1.74 6.30
C GLY A 231 -5.38 -2.16 7.64
N ASN A 232 -4.62 -3.27 7.70
CA ASN A 232 -3.95 -3.69 8.93
C ASN A 232 -3.07 -2.56 9.50
N ALA A 233 -2.24 -1.93 8.66
CA ALA A 233 -1.37 -0.84 9.10
C ALA A 233 -2.17 0.38 9.56
N VAL A 234 -3.14 0.84 8.76
CA VAL A 234 -3.91 2.06 9.03
C VAL A 234 -4.80 1.90 10.27
N PHE A 235 -5.56 0.81 10.37
CA PHE A 235 -6.45 0.61 11.51
C PHE A 235 -5.71 0.29 12.80
N CYS A 236 -4.53 -0.36 12.74
CA CYS A 236 -3.65 -0.46 13.90
C CYS A 236 -3.18 0.92 14.36
N GLY A 237 -2.71 1.76 13.43
CA GLY A 237 -2.32 3.14 13.75
C GLY A 237 -3.46 3.94 14.39
N LEU A 238 -4.67 3.84 13.82
CA LEU A 238 -5.88 4.49 14.34
C LEU A 238 -6.26 3.97 15.73
N LEU A 239 -6.18 2.65 15.96
CA LEU A 239 -6.42 2.04 17.28
C LEU A 239 -5.40 2.53 18.31
N MET A 240 -4.11 2.53 17.96
CA MET A 240 -3.03 3.00 18.84
C MET A 240 -3.21 4.48 19.20
N ARG A 241 -3.57 5.33 18.23
CA ARG A 241 -3.88 6.74 18.44
C ARG A 241 -5.07 6.91 19.38
N ARG A 242 -6.16 6.17 19.16
CA ARG A 242 -7.37 6.21 19.99
C ARG A 242 -7.10 5.82 21.45
N LEU A 243 -6.25 4.82 21.65
CA LEU A 243 -5.83 4.35 22.97
C LEU A 243 -4.68 5.17 23.57
N ARG A 244 -4.23 6.24 22.88
CA ARG A 244 -3.13 7.13 23.29
C ARG A 244 -1.81 6.39 23.54
N LEU A 245 -1.58 5.29 22.83
CA LEU A 245 -0.36 4.48 22.91
C LEU A 245 0.84 5.17 22.23
N THR A 246 0.56 6.12 21.34
CA THR A 246 1.57 6.85 20.56
C THR A 246 1.85 8.25 21.10
N SER A 247 1.61 8.52 22.39
CA SER A 247 1.69 9.89 22.91
C SER A 247 3.06 10.51 22.62
N GLU A 248 3.06 11.66 21.93
CA GLU A 248 4.26 12.43 21.54
C GLU A 248 5.03 13.03 22.73
N ARG A 249 4.57 12.81 23.97
CA ARG A 249 5.05 13.47 25.19
C ARG A 249 6.43 13.00 25.70
N GLY A 250 7.10 12.12 24.98
CA GLY A 250 8.51 11.82 25.21
C GLY A 250 9.13 11.55 23.86
N GLY A 251 10.13 12.33 23.46
CA GLY A 251 10.83 12.23 22.17
C GLY A 251 11.60 10.93 21.95
N GLU A 252 11.24 9.85 22.65
CA GLU A 252 11.77 8.53 22.43
C GLU A 252 11.12 7.90 21.20
N GLU A 253 11.97 7.51 20.26
CA GLU A 253 11.62 6.67 19.12
C GLU A 253 10.91 5.39 19.61
N LYS A 254 9.78 5.07 18.97
CA LYS A 254 9.00 3.86 19.29
C LYS A 254 9.40 2.73 18.36
N ARG A 255 9.40 1.50 18.87
CA ARG A 255 9.82 0.33 18.10
C ARG A 255 8.63 -0.57 17.83
N LEU A 256 8.35 -0.79 16.55
CA LEU A 256 7.24 -1.60 16.08
C LEU A 256 7.75 -2.83 15.33
N LEU A 257 7.36 -4.00 15.79
CA LEU A 257 7.57 -5.26 15.10
C LEU A 257 6.26 -5.75 14.48
N VAL A 258 6.26 -6.02 13.18
CA VAL A 258 5.13 -6.65 12.49
C VAL A 258 5.43 -8.13 12.29
N VAL A 259 4.50 -9.02 12.63
CA VAL A 259 4.60 -10.46 12.39
C VAL A 259 3.61 -10.84 11.28
N THR A 260 4.13 -11.39 10.19
CA THR A 260 3.35 -11.77 9.00
C THR A 260 3.96 -13.00 8.33
N SER A 261 3.40 -13.47 7.22
CA SER A 261 4.06 -14.50 6.41
C SER A 261 5.28 -13.89 5.68
N ASP A 262 6.35 -14.65 5.53
CA ASP A 262 7.61 -14.24 4.87
C ASP A 262 7.44 -13.53 3.51
N PHE A 263 6.55 -14.03 2.66
CA PHE A 263 6.27 -13.43 1.35
C PHE A 263 5.57 -12.07 1.41
N HIS A 264 5.01 -11.70 2.56
CA HIS A 264 4.46 -10.37 2.80
C HIS A 264 5.42 -9.43 3.52
N ALA A 265 6.61 -9.91 3.92
CA ALA A 265 7.48 -9.15 4.84
C ALA A 265 7.95 -7.82 4.24
N ALA A 266 8.45 -7.83 3.00
CA ALA A 266 8.92 -6.63 2.31
C ALA A 266 7.77 -5.62 2.08
N ARG A 267 6.64 -6.07 1.53
CA ARG A 267 5.46 -5.22 1.33
C ARG A 267 4.93 -4.65 2.65
N SER A 268 4.85 -5.47 3.69
CA SER A 268 4.40 -5.02 5.00
C SER A 268 5.36 -3.99 5.57
N HIS A 269 6.68 -4.18 5.44
CA HIS A 269 7.66 -3.20 5.92
C HIS A 269 7.45 -1.85 5.25
N GLU A 270 7.30 -1.83 3.92
CA GLU A 270 7.07 -0.59 3.19
C GLU A 270 5.75 0.09 3.58
N ILE A 271 4.65 -0.65 3.60
CA ILE A 271 3.33 -0.11 3.98
C ILE A 271 3.38 0.48 5.38
N PHE A 272 3.89 -0.27 6.36
CA PHE A 272 3.97 0.20 7.73
C PHE A 272 4.88 1.43 7.87
N SER A 273 5.99 1.48 7.12
CA SER A 273 6.90 2.65 7.10
C SER A 273 6.26 3.91 6.51
N ARG A 274 5.32 3.76 5.58
CA ARG A 274 4.55 4.88 5.02
C ARG A 274 3.35 5.28 5.87
N VAL A 275 2.79 4.35 6.65
CA VAL A 275 1.60 4.62 7.49
C VAL A 275 1.98 5.22 8.85
N PHE A 276 3.01 4.67 9.50
CA PHE A 276 3.42 5.12 10.83
C PHE A 276 4.35 6.35 10.77
N PRO A 277 4.31 7.24 11.77
CA PRO A 277 5.21 8.40 11.81
C PRO A 277 6.69 7.98 11.77
N ARG A 278 7.56 8.84 11.24
CA ARG A 278 9.02 8.60 11.17
C ARG A 278 9.70 8.40 12.54
N SER A 279 9.01 8.74 13.63
CA SER A 279 9.45 8.44 15.00
C SER A 279 9.32 6.96 15.37
N PHE A 280 8.81 6.11 14.47
CA PHE A 280 8.77 4.67 14.64
C PHE A 280 9.93 4.01 13.91
N ALA A 281 10.76 3.27 14.65
CA ALA A 281 11.63 2.24 14.09
C ALA A 281 10.79 0.99 13.81
N ILE A 282 10.74 0.56 12.55
CA ILE A 282 9.85 -0.53 12.11
C ILE A 282 10.68 -1.72 11.66
N ALA A 283 10.27 -2.91 12.09
CA ALA A 283 10.75 -4.16 11.54
C ALA A 283 9.61 -5.13 11.27
N VAL A 284 9.87 -6.11 10.43
CA VAL A 284 8.93 -7.16 10.06
C VAL A 284 9.60 -8.52 10.20
N ALA A 285 8.95 -9.41 10.95
CA ALA A 285 9.26 -10.82 11.06
C ALA A 285 8.31 -11.64 10.17
N GLY A 286 8.86 -12.14 9.08
CA GLY A 286 8.25 -13.06 8.15
C GLY A 286 8.35 -14.51 8.63
N VAL A 287 7.20 -15.16 8.76
CA VAL A 287 7.08 -16.58 9.12
C VAL A 287 7.13 -17.42 7.85
N LYS A 288 8.12 -18.33 7.77
CA LYS A 288 8.25 -19.25 6.65
C LYS A 288 7.06 -20.21 6.62
N ARG A 289 6.50 -20.40 5.43
CA ARG A 289 5.57 -21.51 5.21
C ARG A 289 6.35 -22.83 5.08
N PRO A 290 5.86 -23.93 5.68
CA PRO A 290 6.54 -25.22 5.64
C PRO A 290 6.49 -25.94 4.26
N ASP A 291 5.76 -25.43 3.27
CA ASP A 291 5.36 -26.18 2.07
C ASP A 291 5.47 -25.41 0.74
N ARG A 292 6.62 -24.78 0.45
CA ARG A 292 6.82 -24.04 -0.82
C ARG A 292 7.67 -24.79 -1.85
N SER A 293 7.10 -24.96 -3.05
CA SER A 293 7.89 -25.18 -4.26
C SER A 293 8.45 -23.86 -4.80
N THR A 294 9.61 -23.89 -5.45
CA THR A 294 10.27 -22.70 -6.04
C THR A 294 9.37 -21.95 -7.03
N GLU A 295 8.55 -22.67 -7.80
CA GLU A 295 7.64 -22.09 -8.78
C GLU A 295 6.48 -21.30 -8.13
N SER A 296 5.99 -21.76 -6.98
CA SER A 296 4.97 -21.03 -6.20
C SER A 296 5.50 -19.69 -5.68
N VAL A 297 6.80 -19.61 -5.34
CA VAL A 297 7.46 -18.40 -4.83
C VAL A 297 7.50 -17.31 -5.90
N ALA A 298 7.92 -17.64 -7.13
CA ALA A 298 8.04 -16.66 -8.21
C ALA A 298 6.68 -16.04 -8.58
N ARG A 299 5.62 -16.88 -8.68
CA ARG A 299 4.26 -16.40 -8.97
C ARG A 299 3.74 -15.45 -7.88
N TRP A 300 4.00 -15.77 -6.62
CA TRP A 300 3.58 -14.93 -5.50
C TRP A 300 4.37 -13.63 -5.46
N ALA A 301 5.67 -13.67 -5.76
CA ALA A 301 6.50 -12.48 -5.80
C ALA A 301 6.01 -11.43 -6.80
N GLY A 302 5.59 -11.86 -8.00
CA GLY A 302 4.98 -10.98 -9.00
C GLY A 302 3.63 -10.41 -8.57
N ASN A 303 2.77 -11.22 -7.94
CA ASN A 303 1.51 -10.73 -7.38
C ASN A 303 1.75 -9.72 -6.25
N GLU A 304 2.78 -9.94 -5.42
CA GLU A 304 3.12 -9.06 -4.32
C GLU A 304 3.65 -7.71 -4.81
N LEU A 305 4.52 -7.68 -5.83
CA LEU A 305 4.97 -6.43 -6.46
C LEU A 305 3.81 -5.64 -7.07
N ARG A 306 2.91 -6.32 -7.79
CA ARG A 306 1.72 -5.68 -8.35
C ARG A 306 0.85 -5.08 -7.26
N SER A 307 0.62 -5.82 -6.19
CA SER A 307 -0.17 -5.35 -5.05
C SER A 307 0.50 -4.17 -4.36
N GLN A 308 1.81 -4.24 -4.12
CA GLN A 308 2.61 -3.17 -3.51
C GLN A 308 2.57 -1.90 -4.37
N HIS A 309 2.79 -2.02 -5.68
CA HIS A 309 2.70 -0.90 -6.62
C HIS A 309 1.31 -0.26 -6.62
N ARG A 310 0.25 -1.08 -6.62
CA ARG A 310 -1.12 -0.59 -6.53
C ARG A 310 -1.36 0.18 -5.24
N SER A 311 -0.99 -0.39 -4.08
CA SER A 311 -1.15 0.26 -2.78
C SER A 311 -0.38 1.58 -2.68
N ALA A 312 0.87 1.60 -3.16
CA ALA A 312 1.71 2.79 -3.21
C ALA A 312 1.08 3.91 -4.04
N ARG A 313 0.52 3.58 -5.20
CA ARG A 313 -0.09 4.55 -6.12
C ARG A 313 -1.48 5.01 -5.68
N GLU A 314 -2.34 4.10 -5.24
CA GLU A 314 -3.77 4.38 -5.10
C GLU A 314 -4.18 4.76 -3.68
N ILE A 315 -3.46 4.31 -2.66
CA ILE A 315 -3.86 4.48 -1.26
C ILE A 315 -2.87 5.36 -0.50
N LEU A 316 -1.57 5.21 -0.76
CA LEU A 316 -0.51 5.92 -0.05
C LEU A 316 -0.12 7.24 -0.73
N SER A 317 -0.88 7.68 -1.74
CA SER A 317 -0.68 8.96 -2.41
C SER A 317 -2.01 9.69 -2.65
N LEU A 318 -1.97 11.02 -2.59
CA LEU A 318 -3.05 11.91 -3.00
C LEU A 318 -2.81 12.33 -4.45
N THR A 319 -3.84 12.34 -5.29
CA THR A 319 -3.73 13.01 -6.58
C THR A 319 -3.86 14.52 -6.36
N ASP A 320 -2.80 15.27 -6.63
CA ASP A 320 -2.86 16.73 -6.70
C ASP A 320 -3.84 17.12 -7.82
N LEU A 321 -4.91 17.83 -7.45
CA LEU A 321 -5.98 18.22 -8.38
C LEU A 321 -5.52 19.25 -9.43
N LEU A 322 -4.45 20.00 -9.15
CA LEU A 322 -3.92 21.03 -10.05
C LEU A 322 -2.95 20.44 -11.07
N THR A 323 -2.08 19.54 -10.63
CA THR A 323 -1.03 18.97 -11.48
C THR A 323 -1.38 17.58 -12.02
N GLY A 324 -2.39 16.92 -11.45
CA GLY A 324 -2.72 15.53 -11.71
C GLY A 324 -1.66 14.54 -11.23
N GLN A 325 -0.61 15.01 -10.54
CA GLN A 325 0.49 14.17 -10.09
C GLN A 325 0.17 13.53 -8.73
N PRO A 326 0.63 12.30 -8.49
CA PRO A 326 0.54 11.69 -7.18
C PRO A 326 1.53 12.34 -6.21
N GLU A 327 1.03 12.82 -5.07
CA GLU A 327 1.80 13.32 -3.93
C GLU A 327 1.74 12.28 -2.81
N SER A 328 2.88 11.87 -2.27
CA SER A 328 2.92 10.90 -1.16
C SER A 328 2.21 11.48 0.06
N ILE A 329 1.36 10.69 0.71
CA ILE A 329 0.81 11.07 2.01
C ILE A 329 1.95 11.05 3.04
N GLU A 330 2.01 12.07 3.89
CA GLU A 330 3.02 12.15 4.95
C GLU A 330 2.84 11.01 5.96
N PRO A 331 3.93 10.32 6.37
CA PRO A 331 3.84 9.25 7.35
C PRO A 331 3.22 9.73 8.68
N GLY A 332 2.25 8.97 9.18
CA GLY A 332 1.47 9.33 10.37
C GLY A 332 0.18 10.11 10.10
N ALA A 333 -0.08 10.55 8.86
CA ALA A 333 -1.32 11.21 8.47
C ALA A 333 -2.48 10.20 8.30
N LEU A 334 -2.83 9.52 9.40
CA LEU A 334 -3.80 8.42 9.43
C LEU A 334 -5.21 8.82 8.94
N ASP A 335 -5.59 10.09 9.12
CA ASP A 335 -6.90 10.59 8.66
C ASP A 335 -6.96 10.70 7.14
N ASP A 336 -5.89 11.20 6.52
CA ASP A 336 -5.78 11.31 5.07
C ASP A 336 -5.73 9.92 4.42
N LEU A 337 -5.01 8.98 5.04
CA LEU A 337 -4.97 7.57 4.63
C LEU A 337 -6.35 6.91 4.72
N LEU A 338 -7.07 7.11 5.82
CA LEU A 338 -8.42 6.57 5.99
C LEU A 338 -9.39 7.14 4.94
N VAL A 339 -9.30 8.44 4.66
CA VAL A 339 -10.08 9.08 3.59
C VAL A 339 -9.73 8.52 2.22
N GLN A 340 -8.44 8.33 1.91
CA GLN A 340 -8.04 7.71 0.64
C GLN A 340 -8.54 6.27 0.51
N MET A 341 -8.46 5.47 1.57
CA MET A 341 -9.02 4.13 1.58
C MET A 341 -10.53 4.16 1.30
N TYR A 342 -11.27 5.08 1.92
CA TYR A 342 -12.71 5.25 1.67
C TYR A 342 -13.02 5.66 0.22
N LEU A 343 -12.15 6.42 -0.44
CA LEU A 343 -12.39 6.89 -1.80
C LEU A 343 -11.96 5.87 -2.86
N LYS A 344 -10.82 5.20 -2.67
CA LYS A 344 -10.10 4.49 -3.73
C LYS A 344 -9.95 2.99 -3.50
N HIS A 345 -10.01 2.51 -2.26
CA HIS A 345 -9.68 1.12 -1.98
C HIS A 345 -10.90 0.22 -2.12
N ASP A 346 -10.82 -0.80 -2.98
CA ASP A 346 -11.92 -1.75 -3.29
C ASP A 346 -12.64 -2.34 -2.05
N LEU A 347 -11.91 -2.64 -0.97
CA LEU A 347 -12.46 -3.26 0.25
C LEU A 347 -13.07 -2.25 1.23
N TYR A 348 -12.75 -0.97 1.07
CA TYR A 348 -13.15 0.10 2.01
C TYR A 348 -13.96 1.20 1.35
N HIS A 349 -14.11 1.15 0.03
CA HIS A 349 -14.88 2.10 -0.72
C HIS A 349 -16.32 2.18 -0.17
N GLY A 350 -16.76 3.38 0.18
CA GLY A 350 -18.11 3.60 0.70
C GLY A 350 -18.35 3.15 2.15
N ARG A 351 -17.34 2.67 2.90
CA ARG A 351 -17.45 2.28 4.32
C ARG A 351 -17.57 3.48 5.26
N THR A 352 -18.71 4.18 5.17
CA THR A 352 -19.02 5.37 5.99
C THR A 352 -19.04 5.08 7.49
N ASP A 353 -19.31 3.83 7.88
CA ASP A 353 -19.24 3.37 9.26
C ASP A 353 -17.83 3.50 9.85
N LEU A 354 -16.79 3.27 9.04
CA LEU A 354 -15.39 3.41 9.46
C LEU A 354 -15.00 4.89 9.63
N LEU A 355 -15.43 5.76 8.72
CA LEU A 355 -15.21 7.21 8.86
C LEU A 355 -15.85 7.74 10.15
N ARG A 356 -17.10 7.39 10.42
CA ARG A 356 -17.79 7.78 11.67
C ARG A 356 -17.07 7.24 12.90
N ARG A 357 -16.62 5.99 12.83
CA ARG A 357 -15.92 5.31 13.92
C ARG A 357 -14.59 5.97 14.28
N TYR A 358 -13.82 6.45 13.31
CA TYR A 358 -12.44 6.87 13.52
C TYR A 358 -12.18 8.37 13.40
N LEU A 359 -13.00 9.11 12.62
CA LEU A 359 -12.86 10.57 12.46
C LEU A 359 -13.82 11.35 13.36
N VAL A 360 -15.07 10.89 13.47
CA VAL A 360 -16.13 11.62 14.20
C VAL A 360 -16.10 11.30 15.70
N SER A 361 -15.74 10.07 16.05
CA SER A 361 -15.59 9.65 17.45
C SER A 361 -14.26 10.19 17.99
N GLY A 362 -14.22 11.48 18.33
CA GLY A 362 -13.07 12.09 18.99
C GLY A 362 -12.65 11.34 20.26
N PRO A 363 -11.44 11.60 20.79
CA PRO A 363 -10.83 10.85 21.90
C PRO A 363 -11.50 11.02 23.29
N GLY A 364 -12.82 11.25 23.34
CA GLY A 364 -13.59 11.51 24.56
C GLY A 364 -15.06 11.10 24.56
N LEU A 365 -15.59 10.45 23.51
CA LEU A 365 -16.96 9.93 23.58
C LEU A 365 -16.97 8.50 24.13
N PRO A 366 -17.46 8.26 25.36
CA PRO A 366 -17.67 6.90 25.85
C PRO A 366 -18.67 6.21 24.94
N ARG A 367 -18.33 5.00 24.48
CA ARG A 367 -19.30 4.16 23.78
C ARG A 367 -20.29 3.64 24.82
N ARG A 368 -21.58 3.90 24.57
CA ARG A 368 -22.67 3.17 25.23
C ARG A 368 -22.71 1.74 24.73
#